data_AF-A0A2N7D0W7-F1
#
_entry.id   AF-A0A2N7D0W7-F1
#
_cell.length_a   1.000
_cell.length_b   1.000
_cell.length_c   1.000
_cell.angle_alpha   90.00
_cell.angle_beta   90.00
_cell.angle_gamma   90.00
#
_symmetry.space_group_name_H-M   'P 1'
#
loop_
_entity.id
_entity.type
_entity.pdbx_description
1 polymer ?
#
loop_
_entity_poly.entity_id
_entity_poly.type
_entity_poly.pdbx_seq_one_letter_code
_entity_poly.pdbx_strand_id
1 'polypeptide(L)' 'MFTQLYVKASTLMTEFKNDERGVTAIEYGLIAVATATALIAGFSGAGGIGESLESVFNAIKTALAAAIV' A
#
# COMPACT_ATOMS: atom_id res chain seq x y z
N MET A 1 -23.88 -3.94 -43.71
CA MET A 1 -23.31 -4.72 -42.58
C MET A 1 -21.83 -4.43 -42.38
N PHE A 2 -20.99 -4.42 -43.43
CA PHE A 2 -19.55 -4.12 -43.33
C PHE A 2 -19.19 -2.72 -42.79
N THR A 3 -20.00 -1.69 -43.09
CA THR A 3 -19.80 -0.33 -42.58
C THR A 3 -19.94 -0.23 -41.06
N GLN A 4 -20.90 -0.95 -40.49
CA GLN A 4 -21.09 -1.05 -39.04
C GLN A 4 -19.90 -1.74 -38.37
N LEU A 5 -19.30 -2.73 -39.04
CA LEU A 5 -18.10 -3.41 -38.58
C LEU A 5 -16.88 -2.46 -38.59
N TYR A 6 -16.73 -1.67 -39.66
CA TYR A 6 -15.66 -0.68 -39.79
C TYR A 6 -15.74 0.40 -38.70
N VAL A 7 -16.95 0.94 -38.48
CA VAL A 7 -17.17 1.93 -37.42
C VAL A 7 -16.85 1.34 -36.05
N LYS A 8 -17.36 0.15 -35.72
CA LYS A 8 -17.07 -0.53 -34.44
C LYS A 8 -15.57 -0.77 -34.24
N ALA A 9 -14.87 -1.25 -35.27
CA ALA A 9 -13.43 -1.47 -35.19
C ALA A 9 -12.66 -0.15 -34.98
N SER A 10 -13.05 0.92 -35.67
CA SER A 10 -12.45 2.25 -35.50
C SER A 10 -12.70 2.83 -34.11
N THR A 11 -13.89 2.62 -33.54
CA THR A 11 -14.22 3.07 -32.18
C THR A 11 -13.38 2.35 -31.15
N LEU A 12 -13.27 1.01 -31.24
CA LEU A 12 -12.44 0.21 -30.33
C LEU A 12 -10.97 0.64 -30.37
N MET A 13 -10.42 0.91 -31.55
CA MET A 13 -9.04 1.40 -31.67
C MET A 13 -8.85 2.79 -31.05
N THR A 14 -9.86 3.65 -31.15
CA THR A 14 -9.82 4.99 -30.54
C THR A 14 -9.91 4.91 -29.02
N GLU A 15 -10.79 4.06 -28.49
CA GLU A 15 -10.93 3.81 -27.06
C GLU A 15 -9.66 3.18 -26.47
N PHE A 16 -9.08 2.19 -27.15
CA PHE A 16 -7.83 1.57 -26.72
C PHE A 16 -6.66 2.56 -26.69
N LYS A 17 -6.56 3.44 -27.69
CA LYS A 17 -5.52 4.49 -27.73
C LYS A 17 -5.67 5.51 -26.59
N ASN A 18 -6.90 5.76 -26.16
CA ASN A 18 -7.23 6.70 -25.10
C ASN A 18 -7.38 6.02 -23.72
N ASP A 19 -7.04 4.73 -23.60
CA ASP A 19 -7.15 4.00 -22.33
C ASP A 19 -5.97 4.37 -21.41
N GLU A 20 -6.26 5.13 -20.35
CA GLU A 20 -5.29 5.53 -19.32
C GLU A 20 -5.32 4.62 -18.08
N ARG A 21 -6.10 3.53 -18.10
CA ARG A 21 -6.19 2.58 -16.97
C ARG A 21 -4.85 1.91 -16.67
N GLY A 22 -3.98 1.77 -17.67
CA GLY A 22 -2.63 1.23 -17.50
C GLY A 22 -1.70 2.19 -16.75
N VAL A 23 -1.77 3.50 -17.03
CA VAL A 23 -0.96 4.53 -16.37
C VAL A 23 -1.43 4.71 -14.92
N THR A 24 -2.74 4.79 -14.71
CA THR A 24 -3.33 4.86 -13.36
C THR A 24 -2.98 3.65 -12.50
N ALA A 25 -2.92 2.44 -13.06
CA ALA A 25 -2.48 1.25 -12.32
C ALA A 25 -1.02 1.36 -11.80
N ILE A 26 -0.11 1.95 -12.59
CA ILE A 26 1.28 2.19 -12.17
C ILE A 26 1.36 3.26 -11.08
N GLU A 27 0.57 4.33 -11.19
CA GLU A 27 0.51 5.38 -10.18
C GLU A 27 0.00 4.87 -8.83
N TYR A 28 -1.11 4.12 -8.83
CA TYR A 28 -1.61 3.48 -7.61
C TYR A 28 -0.62 2.46 -7.04
N GLY A 29 0.10 1.74 -7.91
CA GLY A 29 1.19 0.86 -7.50
C GLY A 29 2.30 1.60 -6.74
N LEU A 30 2.74 2.75 -7.24
CA LEU A 30 3.77 3.57 -6.59
C LEU A 30 3.30 4.13 -5.24
N ILE A 31 2.05 4.62 -5.17
CA ILE A 31 1.46 5.14 -3.92
C ILE A 31 1.37 4.03 -2.87
N ALA A 32 0.99 2.81 -3.27
CA ALA A 32 0.92 1.65 -2.38
C ALA A 32 2.30 1.31 -1.80
N VAL A 33 3.35 1.29 -2.63
CA VAL A 33 4.74 1.03 -2.19
C VAL A 33 5.22 2.12 -1.23
N ALA A 34 4.98 3.40 -1.54
CA ALA A 34 5.38 4.51 -0.68
C ALA A 34 4.69 4.43 0.69
N THR A 35 3.39 4.14 0.71
CA THR A 35 2.60 4.03 1.94
C THR A 35 3.04 2.83 2.78
N ALA A 36 3.23 1.66 2.16
CA ALA A 36 3.74 0.47 2.84
C ALA A 36 5.10 0.72 3.49
N THR A 37 6.01 1.39 2.78
CA THR A 37 7.34 1.73 3.29
C THR A 37 7.27 2.68 4.48
N ALA A 38 6.41 3.70 4.42
CA ALA A 38 6.20 4.65 5.51
C ALA A 38 5.64 3.96 6.77
N LEU A 39 4.68 3.04 6.60
CA LEU A 39 4.13 2.26 7.71
C LEU A 39 5.18 1.35 8.35
N ILE A 40 5.96 0.63 7.54
CA ILE A 40 7.05 -0.23 8.05
C ILE A 40 8.05 0.60 8.86
N ALA A 41 8.45 1.77 8.34
CA ALA A 41 9.38 2.66 9.03
C ALA A 41 8.81 3.16 10.37
N GLY A 42 7.55 3.58 10.41
CA GLY A 42 6.91 4.12 11.62
C GLY A 42 6.58 3.06 12.69
N PHE A 43 6.20 1.86 12.29
CA PHE A 43 5.77 0.81 13.23
C PHE A 43 6.87 -0.18 13.59
N SER A 44 7.72 -0.56 12.63
CA SER A 44 8.67 -1.66 12.77
C SER A 44 10.14 -1.25 12.55
N GLY A 45 10.40 0.01 12.18
CA GLY A 45 11.76 0.55 12.10
C GLY A 45 12.38 0.73 13.49
N ALA A 46 13.71 0.87 13.54
CA ALA A 46 14.43 1.22 14.76
C ALA A 46 13.93 2.57 15.31
N GLY A 47 13.55 2.61 16.59
CA GLY A 47 12.88 3.75 17.21
C GLY A 47 11.41 3.91 16.82
N GLY A 48 10.82 2.93 16.15
CA GLY A 48 9.41 2.88 15.78
C GLY A 48 8.49 2.66 16.98
N ILE A 49 7.19 2.79 16.71
CA ILE A 49 6.14 2.64 17.73
C ILE A 49 6.14 1.23 18.32
N GLY A 50 6.41 0.20 17.51
CA GLY A 50 6.45 -1.20 17.96
C GLY A 50 7.49 -1.45 19.04
N GLU A 51 8.73 -0.99 18.82
CA GLU A 51 9.83 -1.11 19.78
C GLU A 51 9.52 -0.35 21.08
N SER A 52 8.92 0.84 20.96
CA SER A 52 8.52 1.64 22.12
C SER A 52 7.44 0.94 22.97
N LEU A 53 6.42 0.37 22.32
CA LEU A 53 5.38 -0.40 23.00
C LEU A 53 5.97 -1.65 23.67
N GLU A 54 6.82 -2.40 22.97
CA GLU A 54 7.48 -3.58 23.51
C GLU A 54 8.30 -3.24 24.77
N SER A 55 9.05 -2.13 24.73
CA SER A 55 9.81 -1.63 25.88
C SER A 55 8.90 -1.34 27.08
N VAL A 56 7.78 -0.64 26.87
CA VAL A 56 6.81 -0.33 27.94
C VAL A 56 6.23 -1.61 28.54
N PHE A 57 5.79 -2.56 27.72
CA PHE A 57 5.22 -3.82 28.22
C PHE A 57 6.26 -4.67 28.95
N ASN A 58 7.52 -4.68 28.49
CA ASN A 58 8.61 -5.36 29.18
C ASN A 58 8.92 -4.71 30.54
N ALA A 59 8.86 -3.39 30.65
CA ALA A 59 9.02 -2.69 31.92
C ALA A 59 7.90 -3.06 32.89
N ILE A 60 6.63 -3.07 32.43
CA ILE A 60 5.47 -3.51 33.23
C ILE A 60 5.65 -4.96 33.69
N LYS A 61 6.01 -5.87 32.78
CA LYS A 61 6.26 -7.29 33.09
C LYS A 61 7.32 -7.44 34.17
N THR A 62 8.42 -6.68 34.08
CA THR A 62 9.52 -6.70 35.04
C THR A 62 9.08 -6.20 36.42
N ALA A 63 8.36 -5.08 36.46
CA ALA A 63 7.83 -4.53 37.70
C ALA A 63 6.84 -5.48 38.38
N LEU A 64 5.97 -6.13 37.61
CA LEU A 64 5.03 -7.12 38.12
C LEU A 64 5.75 -8.35 38.71
N ALA A 65 6.77 -8.86 38.01
CA ALA A 65 7.57 -9.99 38.52
C ALA A 65 8.28 -9.63 39.83
N ALA A 66 8.85 -8.42 39.92
CA ALA A 66 9.51 -7.94 41.14
C ALA A 66 8.55 -7.71 42.32
N ALA A 67 7.28 -7.42 42.06
CA ALA A 67 6.28 -7.22 43.10
C ALA A 67 5.67 -8.53 43.66
N ILE A 68 5.83 -9.65 42.93
CA ILE A 68 5.29 -10.97 43.31
C ILE A 68 6.31 -11.78 44.14
N VAL A 69 7.60 -11.42 44.08
CA VAL A 69 8.69 -12.05 44.84
C VAL A 69 9.00 -11.21 46.08
#